data_AF-A0A4Y2NHH8-F1
#
_entry.id   AF-A0A4Y2NHH8-F1
#
_cell.length_a   1.000
_cell.length_b   1.000
_cell.length_c   1.000
_cell.angle_alpha   90.00
_cell.angle_beta   90.00
_cell.angle_gamma   90.00
#
_symmetry.space_group_name_H-M   'P 1'
#
loop_
_entity.id
_entity.type
_entity.pdbx_description
1 polymer ?
#
loop_
_entity_poly.entity_id
_entity_poly.type
_entity_poly.pdbx_seq_one_letter_code
_entity_poly.pdbx_strand_id
1 'polypeptide(L)'
;MKWFLAILLLAFAFIASINAQQMQCPEHEHYKCGTACQKSCESIKRPPGMCTTQCKYGCFCNRGYIRESDDENAGCIPKDDCPQ
;
A
#
# COMPACT_ATOMS: atom_id res chain seq x y z
N MET A 1 -22.70 -36.88 15.10
CA MET A 1 -23.58 -35.71 14.86
C MET A 1 -23.15 -34.46 15.62
N LYS A 2 -22.96 -34.50 16.95
CA LYS A 2 -22.49 -33.34 17.75
C LYS A 2 -21.12 -32.77 17.32
N TRP A 3 -20.18 -33.65 16.98
CA TRP A 3 -18.83 -33.27 16.52
C TRP A 3 -18.83 -32.63 15.14
N PHE A 4 -19.71 -33.05 14.23
CA PHE A 4 -19.85 -32.42 12.92
C PHE A 4 -20.34 -30.98 13.01
N LEU A 5 -21.27 -30.71 13.93
CA LEU A 5 -21.73 -29.34 14.20
C LEU A 5 -20.61 -28.48 14.80
N ALA A 6 -19.81 -29.04 15.72
CA ALA A 6 -18.66 -28.33 16.29
C ALA A 6 -17.58 -28.01 15.24
N ILE A 7 -17.26 -28.96 14.35
CA ILE A 7 -16.29 -28.77 13.27
C ILE A 7 -16.78 -27.73 12.26
N LEU A 8 -18.07 -27.75 11.91
CA LEU A 8 -18.67 -26.75 11.02
C LEU A 8 -18.63 -25.33 11.60
N LEU A 9 -18.89 -25.16 12.91
CA LEU A 9 -18.81 -23.86 13.57
C LEU A 9 -17.37 -23.32 13.64
N LEU A 10 -16.39 -24.19 13.92
CA LEU A 10 -14.98 -23.82 13.94
C LEU A 10 -14.47 -23.45 12.55
N ALA A 11 -14.87 -24.19 11.51
CA ALA A 11 -14.55 -23.86 10.12
C ALA A 11 -15.15 -22.52 9.69
N PHE A 12 -16.40 -22.23 10.08
CA PHE A 12 -17.05 -20.95 9.76
C PHE A 12 -16.36 -19.76 10.43
N ALA A 13 -15.92 -19.91 11.69
CA ALA A 13 -15.12 -18.91 12.39
C ALA A 13 -13.75 -18.66 11.72
N PHE A 14 -13.12 -19.71 11.20
CA PHE A 14 -11.86 -19.59 10.46
C PHE A 14 -12.05 -18.87 9.12
N ILE A 15 -13.12 -19.19 8.37
CA ILE A 15 -13.43 -18.58 7.06
C ILE A 15 -13.75 -17.07 7.20
N ALA A 16 -14.42 -16.66 8.28
CA ALA A 16 -14.70 -15.24 8.54
C ALA A 16 -13.44 -14.38 8.73
N SER A 17 -12.29 -15.01 9.03
CA SER A 17 -11.01 -14.31 9.22
C SER A 17 -10.22 -14.12 7.91
N ILE A 18 -10.66 -14.72 6.79
CA ILE A 18 -9.91 -14.74 5.52
C ILE A 18 -10.28 -13.53 4.63
N ASN A 19 -11.37 -12.83 4.92
CA ASN A 19 -11.88 -11.75 4.09
C ASN A 19 -11.59 -10.36 4.66
N ALA A 20 -10.33 -9.96 4.62
CA ALA A 20 -9.95 -8.55 4.66
C ALA A 20 -8.64 -8.34 3.91
N GLN A 21 -8.54 -8.79 2.65
CA GLN A 21 -7.54 -8.21 1.75
C GLN A 21 -8.03 -6.80 1.42
N GLN A 22 -7.60 -5.88 2.30
CA GLN A 22 -8.13 -4.55 2.40
C GLN A 22 -7.92 -3.79 1.10
N MET A 23 -8.99 -3.16 0.60
CA MET A 23 -8.84 -1.94 -0.20
C MET A 23 -8.41 -0.75 0.70
N GLN A 24 -7.50 -0.98 1.65
CA GLN A 24 -6.90 0.06 2.48
C GLN A 24 -5.43 0.13 2.14
N CYS A 25 -4.94 1.36 2.02
CA CYS A 25 -3.56 1.59 1.73
C CYS A 25 -2.67 1.07 2.86
N PRO A 26 -1.42 0.66 2.54
CA PRO A 26 -0.44 0.28 3.54
C PRO A 26 -0.17 1.40 4.55
N GLU A 27 0.60 1.07 5.58
CA GLU A 27 1.02 2.05 6.58
C GLU A 27 1.69 3.26 5.93
N HIS A 28 1.44 4.45 6.48
CA HIS A 28 1.94 5.72 6.00
C HIS A 28 1.47 6.13 4.58
N GLU A 29 0.39 5.54 4.09
CA GLU A 29 -0.25 5.92 2.83
C GLU A 29 -1.74 6.25 3.00
N HIS A 30 -2.28 7.07 2.09
CA HIS A 30 -3.71 7.29 1.99
C HIS A 30 -4.18 7.22 0.53
N TYR A 31 -5.41 6.76 0.35
CA TYR A 31 -6.02 6.67 -0.97
C TYR A 31 -6.43 8.06 -1.43
N LYS A 32 -5.89 8.51 -2.57
CA LYS A 32 -6.29 9.77 -3.20
C LYS A 32 -6.05 9.72 -4.71
N CYS A 33 -6.43 10.80 -5.36
CA CYS A 33 -5.96 11.13 -6.69
C CYS A 33 -4.66 11.95 -6.57
N GLY A 34 -3.60 11.57 -7.28
CA GLY A 34 -2.33 12.29 -7.29
C GLY A 34 -1.55 12.17 -8.61
N THR A 35 -0.29 12.61 -8.58
CA THR A 35 0.63 12.55 -9.73
C THR A 35 0.83 11.12 -10.22
N ALA A 36 0.93 10.93 -11.54
CA ALA A 36 1.27 9.63 -12.15
C ALA A 36 2.69 9.16 -11.82
N CYS A 37 3.59 10.09 -11.47
CA CYS A 37 4.93 9.78 -10.95
C CYS A 37 4.99 10.15 -9.47
N GLN A 38 4.80 9.16 -8.62
CA GLN A 38 5.03 9.33 -7.19
C GLN A 38 6.52 9.53 -6.91
N LYS A 39 6.83 10.22 -5.80
CA LYS A 39 8.22 10.42 -5.39
C LYS A 39 8.72 9.17 -4.66
N SER A 40 9.89 8.72 -5.07
CA SER A 40 10.69 7.65 -4.47
C SER A 40 12.05 8.18 -3.99
N CYS A 41 12.80 7.38 -3.22
CA CYS A 41 14.17 7.71 -2.86
C CYS A 41 15.08 7.89 -4.10
N GLU A 42 14.86 7.14 -5.18
CA GLU A 42 15.57 7.29 -6.45
C GLU A 42 15.21 8.61 -7.12
N SER A 43 13.94 9.04 -7.03
CA SER A 43 13.47 10.29 -7.61
C SER A 43 14.13 11.55 -7.00
N ILE A 44 14.70 11.44 -5.78
CA ILE A 44 15.51 12.49 -5.15
C ILE A 44 16.84 12.66 -5.89
N LYS A 45 17.46 11.54 -6.28
CA LYS A 45 18.78 11.52 -6.96
C LYS A 45 18.65 11.82 -8.45
N ARG A 46 17.55 11.38 -9.07
CA ARG A 46 17.27 11.59 -10.49
C ARG A 46 15.82 12.02 -10.65
N PRO A 47 15.53 13.14 -11.31
CA PRO A 47 14.15 13.55 -11.53
C PRO A 47 13.38 12.43 -12.25
N PRO A 48 12.08 12.25 -11.93
CA PRO A 48 11.26 11.27 -12.64
C PRO A 48 11.22 11.60 -14.14
N GLY A 49 10.98 10.59 -14.96
CA GLY A 49 10.84 10.75 -16.40
C GLY A 49 9.62 11.59 -16.80
N MET A 50 9.21 11.51 -18.06
CA MET A 50 7.98 12.17 -18.51
C MET A 50 6.76 11.56 -17.81
N CYS A 51 6.08 12.40 -17.02
CA CYS A 51 4.86 12.04 -16.31
C CYS A 51 3.66 12.62 -17.03
N THR A 52 2.59 11.85 -17.06
CA THR A 52 1.35 12.30 -17.65
C THR A 52 0.62 13.27 -16.71
N THR A 53 -0.18 14.19 -17.25
CA THR A 53 -0.83 15.26 -16.47
C THR A 53 -2.13 14.82 -15.82
N GLN A 54 -2.66 13.64 -16.16
CA GLN A 54 -3.83 13.10 -15.48
C GLN A 54 -3.50 12.75 -14.04
N CYS A 55 -4.53 12.89 -13.23
CA CYS A 55 -4.50 12.46 -11.86
C CYS A 55 -4.78 10.95 -11.80
N LYS A 56 -3.87 10.16 -11.21
CA LYS A 56 -3.99 8.71 -11.02
C LYS A 56 -4.53 8.45 -9.61
N TYR A 57 -5.63 7.70 -9.51
CA TYR A 57 -6.14 7.22 -8.21
C TYR A 57 -5.29 6.05 -7.71
N GLY A 58 -4.95 6.05 -6.43
CA GLY A 58 -4.13 5.02 -5.81
C GLY A 58 -3.73 5.37 -4.38
N CYS A 59 -2.85 4.57 -3.80
CA CYS A 59 -2.24 4.83 -2.51
C CYS A 59 -1.01 5.72 -2.69
N PHE A 60 -0.94 6.79 -1.90
CA PHE A 60 0.14 7.77 -1.95
C PHE A 60 0.70 7.98 -0.56
N CYS A 61 2.03 8.09 -0.45
CA CYS A 61 2.70 8.41 0.80
C CYS A 61 2.12 9.66 1.48
N ASN A 62 1.96 9.57 2.80
CA ASN A 62 1.60 10.66 3.68
C ASN A 62 2.65 11.77 3.62
N ARG A 63 2.28 12.97 4.06
CA ARG A 63 3.22 14.10 4.16
C ARG A 63 4.39 13.71 5.08
N GLY A 64 5.62 13.93 4.62
CA GLY A 64 6.84 13.56 5.34
C GLY A 64 7.41 12.19 4.98
N TYR A 65 6.62 11.36 4.27
CA TYR A 65 7.03 10.04 3.80
C TYR A 65 7.31 10.04 2.29
N ILE A 66 8.10 9.07 1.84
CA ILE A 66 8.48 8.86 0.45
C ILE A 66 8.57 7.37 0.15
N ARG A 67 8.32 6.97 -1.11
CA ARG A 67 8.40 5.57 -1.50
C ARG A 67 9.85 5.10 -1.44
N GLU A 68 10.11 3.95 -0.84
CA GLU A 68 11.47 3.43 -0.69
C GLU A 68 12.14 3.20 -2.06
N SER A 69 11.37 2.73 -3.04
CA SER A 69 11.83 2.54 -4.42
C SER A 69 10.80 3.02 -5.45
N ASP A 70 11.15 2.96 -6.74
CA ASP A 70 10.22 3.19 -7.87
C ASP A 70 9.16 2.09 -8.03
N ASP A 71 9.19 1.01 -7.23
CA ASP A 71 8.12 0.00 -7.19
C ASP A 71 6.84 0.58 -6.55
N GLU A 72 5.71 0.49 -7.27
CA GLU A 72 4.41 0.95 -6.75
C GLU A 72 3.97 0.16 -5.50
N ASN A 73 4.55 -1.01 -5.22
CA ASN A 73 4.29 -1.79 -4.01
C ASN A 73 5.30 -1.55 -2.88
N ALA A 74 6.37 -0.79 -3.13
CA ALA A 74 7.32 -0.44 -2.08
C ALA A 74 6.65 0.41 -1.00
N GLY A 75 7.08 0.22 0.24
CA GLY A 75 6.54 0.94 1.39
C GLY A 75 6.93 2.42 1.39
N CYS A 76 6.18 3.21 2.16
CA CYS A 76 6.51 4.61 2.41
C CYS A 76 7.31 4.74 3.71
N ILE A 77 8.54 5.23 3.59
CA ILE A 77 9.45 5.47 4.71
C ILE A 77 9.59 6.99 4.98
N PRO A 78 10.01 7.41 6.19
CA PRO A 78 10.38 8.81 6.43
C PRO A 78 11.41 9.26 5.40
N LYS A 79 11.25 10.46 4.84
CA LYS A 79 12.12 10.94 3.76
C LYS A 79 13.61 10.94 4.15
N ASP A 80 13.91 11.17 5.41
CA ASP A 80 15.27 11.24 5.94
C ASP A 80 15.94 9.86 6.08
N ASP A 81 15.16 8.77 5.96
CA ASP A 81 15.63 7.38 6.03
C ASP A 81 15.98 6.79 4.66
N CYS A 82 15.93 7.58 3.59
CA CYS A 82 16.30 7.11 2.25
C CYS A 82 17.74 6.58 2.21
N PRO A 83 17.99 5.41 1.59
CA PRO A 83 19.34 4.86 1.47
C PRO A 83 20.24 5.76 0.62
N GLN A 84 21.42 6.08 1.16
CA GLN A 84 22.43 6.94 0.52
C GLN A 84 23.08 6.27 -0.68
#